data_AF-A0AAN8UQX9-F1
#
_entry.id   AF-A0AAN8UQX9-F1
#
_cell.length_a   1.000
_cell.length_b   1.000
_cell.length_c   1.000
_cell.angle_alpha   90.00
_cell.angle_beta   90.00
_cell.angle_gamma   90.00
#
_symmetry.space_group_name_H-M   'P 1'
#
loop_
_entity.id
_entity.type
_entity.pdbx_description
1 polymer ?
#
loop_
_entity_poly.entity_id
_entity_poly.type
_entity_poly.pdbx_seq_one_letter_code
_entity_poly.pdbx_strand_id
1 'polypeptide(L)' 'MGELKTPLLPRAVQVEWSLWSRDAEEERIPTCRELGIGIVAYSPLGWGVYLSGPKIVETLSSGDFRTVNKLLP' A
#
# COMPACT_ATOMS: atom_id res chain seq x y z
N MET A 1 26.82 -7.86 32.98
CA MET A 1 27.06 -7.73 31.52
C MET A 1 25.69 -7.83 30.86
N GLY A 2 25.08 -6.69 30.56
CA GLY A 2 23.65 -6.60 30.24
C GLY A 2 23.33 -7.16 28.86
N GLU A 3 22.28 -7.97 28.78
CA GLU A 3 21.70 -8.39 27.51
C GLU A 3 21.24 -7.13 26.75
N LEU A 4 21.91 -6.82 25.64
CA LEU A 4 21.36 -5.91 24.65
C LEU A 4 20.09 -6.56 24.08
N LYS A 5 18.93 -6.19 24.63
CA LYS A 5 17.63 -6.51 24.04
C LYS A 5 17.61 -5.92 22.64
N THR A 6 17.86 -6.75 21.63
CA THR A 6 17.62 -6.38 20.24
C THR A 6 16.16 -5.92 20.16
N PRO A 7 15.87 -4.71 19.63
CA PRO A 7 14.49 -4.25 19.56
C PRO A 7 13.66 -5.26 18.78
N LEU A 8 12.53 -5.68 19.35
CA LEU A 8 11.58 -6.59 18.71
C LEU A 8 10.82 -5.81 17.62
N LEU A 9 11.51 -5.51 16.52
CA LEU A 9 10.90 -4.92 15.34
C LEU A 9 10.05 -5.97 14.61
N PRO A 10 8.95 -5.54 13.96
CA PRO A 10 8.19 -6.43 13.11
C PRO A 10 9.09 -6.92 11.96
N ARG A 11 8.95 -8.20 11.60
CA ARG A 11 9.70 -8.77 10.46
C ARG A 11 9.15 -8.31 9.12
N ALA A 12 7.88 -7.93 9.08
CA ALA A 12 7.26 -7.33 7.92
C ALA A 12 6.11 -6.40 8.31
N VAL A 13 5.79 -5.45 7.44
CA VAL A 13 4.64 -4.55 7.57
C VAL A 13 3.77 -4.59 6.32
N GLN A 14 2.46 -4.39 6.51
CA GLN A 14 1.51 -4.24 5.40
C GLN A 14 1.33 -2.75 5.07
N VAL A 15 1.47 -2.38 3.80
CA VAL A 15 1.36 -0.99 3.32
C VAL A 15 0.64 -0.94 1.97
N GLU A 16 -0.04 0.16 1.66
CA GLU A 16 -0.50 0.37 0.28
C GLU A 16 0.69 0.68 -0.58
N TRP A 17 0.86 -0.08 -1.66
CA TRP A 17 1.88 0.24 -2.64
C TRP A 17 1.51 -0.33 -4.00
N SER A 18 1.28 0.55 -4.96
CA SER A 18 0.95 0.20 -6.34
C SER A 18 1.39 1.32 -7.29
N LEU A 19 1.15 1.16 -8.59
CA LEU A 19 1.31 2.27 -9.52
C LEU A 19 0.30 3.41 -9.26
N TRP A 20 -0.80 3.12 -8.56
CA TRP A 20 -1.84 4.10 -8.23
C TRP A 20 -1.52 4.89 -6.94
N SER A 21 -0.87 4.25 -5.98
CA SER A 21 -0.57 4.81 -4.66
C SER A 21 0.91 4.63 -4.32
N ARG A 22 1.62 5.77 -4.23
CA ARG A 22 3.08 5.86 -4.07
C ARG A 22 3.50 6.60 -2.79
N ASP A 23 2.53 7.05 -1.98
CA ASP A 23 2.78 7.83 -0.75
C ASP A 23 3.70 7.09 0.24
N ALA A 24 3.68 5.75 0.24
CA ALA A 24 4.55 4.94 1.07
C ALA A 24 6.05 5.19 0.80
N GLU A 25 6.42 5.69 -0.39
CA GLU A 25 7.82 5.90 -0.78
C GLU A 25 8.46 7.11 -0.13
N GLU A 26 7.68 8.05 0.40
CA GLU A 26 8.21 9.24 1.06
C GLU A 26 8.90 8.89 2.40
N GLU A 27 8.33 7.95 3.15
CA GLU A 27 8.80 7.63 4.51
C GLU A 27 8.85 6.12 4.78
N ARG A 28 7.75 5.40 4.53
CA ARG A 28 7.58 4.01 4.99
C ARG A 28 8.54 3.04 4.30
N ILE A 29 8.68 3.12 2.98
CA ILE A 29 9.56 2.24 2.20
C ILE A 29 11.04 2.48 2.58
N PRO A 30 11.56 3.73 2.63
CA PRO A 30 12.91 4.01 3.13
C PRO A 30 13.16 3.47 4.54
N THR A 31 12.28 3.75 5.50
CA THR A 31 12.44 3.28 6.88
C THR A 31 12.47 1.76 6.99
N CYS A 32 11.58 1.05 6.28
CA CYS A 32 11.58 -0.41 6.28
C CYS A 32 12.87 -0.98 5.69
N ARG A 33 13.41 -0.34 4.64
CA ARG A 33 14.68 -0.72 4.02
C ARG A 33 15.85 -0.56 4.99
N GLU A 34 15.92 0.55 5.70
CA GLU A 34 16.98 0.83 6.68
C GLU A 34 16.96 -0.14 7.87
N LEU A 35 15.76 -0.50 8.34
CA LEU A 35 15.56 -1.39 9.49
C LEU A 35 15.58 -2.88 9.14
N GLY A 36 15.69 -3.24 7.86
CA GLY A 36 15.64 -4.64 7.41
C GLY A 36 14.26 -5.29 7.59
N ILE A 37 13.18 -4.49 7.49
CA ILE A 37 11.79 -4.91 7.62
C ILE A 37 11.22 -5.24 6.24
N GLY A 38 10.61 -6.41 6.10
CA GLY A 38 9.93 -6.81 4.87
C GLY A 38 8.67 -6.00 4.60
N ILE A 39 8.31 -5.85 3.32
CA ILE A 39 7.14 -5.08 2.92
C ILE A 39 6.15 -6.01 2.22
N VAL A 40 4.90 -5.99 2.69
CA VAL A 40 3.79 -6.72 2.08
C VAL A 40 2.80 -5.69 1.53
N ALA A 41 2.78 -5.53 0.20
CA ALA A 41 1.86 -4.60 -0.45
C ALA A 41 0.42 -5.11 -0.34
N TYR A 42 -0.48 -4.31 0.22
CA TYR A 42 -1.91 -4.47 -0.01
C TYR A 42 -2.33 -3.67 -1.26
N SER A 43 -3.37 -4.14 -1.93
CA SER A 43 -3.89 -3.53 -3.18
C SER A 43 -2.81 -3.22 -4.24
N PRO A 44 -1.90 -4.17 -4.58
CA PRO A 44 -0.80 -3.90 -5.51
C PRO A 44 -1.25 -3.54 -6.93
N LEU A 45 -2.51 -3.86 -7.29
CA LEU A 45 -3.14 -3.51 -8.57
C LEU A 45 -4.04 -2.27 -8.48
N GLY A 46 -3.85 -1.40 -7.48
CA GLY A 46 -4.62 -0.16 -7.33
C GLY A 46 -6.12 -0.43 -7.25
N TRP A 47 -6.53 -1.34 -6.36
CA TRP A 47 -7.95 -1.70 -6.18
C TRP A 47 -8.65 -2.25 -7.44
N GLY A 48 -7.88 -2.87 -8.34
CA GLY A 48 -8.38 -3.49 -9.57
C GLY A 48 -8.56 -2.52 -10.74
N VAL A 49 -8.20 -1.24 -10.56
CA VAL A 49 -8.30 -0.21 -11.62
C VAL A 49 -7.48 -0.61 -12.85
N TYR A 50 -6.25 -1.12 -12.65
CA TYR A 50 -5.39 -1.52 -13.77
C TYR A 50 -5.85 -2.77 -14.52
N LEU A 51 -6.71 -3.60 -13.92
CA LEU A 51 -7.28 -4.77 -14.60
C LEU A 51 -8.52 -4.43 -15.42
N SER A 52 -9.21 -3.35 -15.06
CA SER A 52 -10.55 -3.06 -15.56
C SER A 52 -10.56 -2.12 -16.77
N GLY A 53 -9.41 -1.50 -17.08
CA GLY A 53 -9.27 -0.57 -18.19
C GLY A 53 -9.91 0.80 -17.93
N PRO A 54 -9.86 1.71 -18.94
CA PRO A 54 -10.20 3.12 -18.76
C PRO A 54 -11.67 3.39 -18.44
N LYS A 55 -12.57 2.43 -18.71
CA LYS A 55 -14.02 2.57 -18.53
C LYS A 55 -14.54 1.98 -17.22
N ILE A 56 -13.65 1.62 -16.29
CA ILE A 56 -14.04 1.03 -15.00
C ILE A 56 -15.13 1.84 -14.29
N VAL A 57 -15.02 3.17 -14.33
CA VAL A 57 -15.98 4.11 -13.72
C VAL A 57 -17.42 3.90 -14.21
N GLU A 58 -17.61 3.47 -15.45
CA GLU A 58 -18.93 3.22 -16.06
C GLU A 58 -19.55 1.89 -15.57
N THR A 59 -18.73 1.01 -14.99
CA THR A 59 -19.13 -0.34 -14.57
C THR A 59 -19.34 -0.47 -13.06
N LEU A 60 -18.99 0.57 -12.28
CA LEU A 60 -19.12 0.54 -10.83
C LEU A 60 -20.59 0.72 -10.41
N SER A 61 -21.02 -0.06 -9.43
CA SER A 61 -22.36 0.05 -8.86
C SER A 61 -22.51 1.34 -8.04
N SER A 62 -23.73 1.83 -7.91
CA SER A 62 -24.06 2.88 -6.96
C SER A 62 -23.66 2.44 -5.54
N GLY A 63 -22.76 3.19 -4.89
CA GLY A 63 -22.23 2.88 -3.56
C GLY A 63 -20.84 2.22 -3.52
N ASP A 64 -20.20 2.00 -4.66
CA ASP A 64 -18.80 1.52 -4.68
C ASP A 64 -17.86 2.57 -4.09
N PHE A 65 -17.06 2.20 -3.08
CA PHE A 65 -16.18 3.14 -2.36
C PHE A 65 -15.12 3.79 -3.27
N ARG A 66 -14.80 3.17 -4.41
CA ARG A 66 -13.87 3.72 -5.41
C ARG A 66 -14.46 4.94 -6.11
N THR A 67 -15.79 5.11 -6.11
CA THR A 67 -16.48 6.27 -6.71
C THR A 67 -16.50 7.50 -5.80
N VAL A 68 -16.39 7.32 -4.48
CA VAL A 68 -16.50 8.40 -3.47
C VAL A 68 -15.16 8.89 -2.95
N ASN A 69 -14.15 8.03 -2.94
CA ASN A 69 -12.78 8.44 -2.65
C ASN A 69 -12.11 8.99 -3.91
N LYS A 70 -11.10 9.85 -3.75
CA LYS A 70 -10.19 10.33 -4.83
C LYS A 70 -9.37 9.20 -5.50
N LEU A 71 -9.85 7.97 -5.46
CA LEU A 71 -9.32 6.80 -6.15
C LEU A 71 -9.68 6.78 -7.62
N LEU A 72 -10.58 7.66 -8.08
CA LEU A 72 -10.85 7.92 -9.48
C LEU A 72 -10.79 9.46 -9.67
N PRO A 73 -10.07 9.96 -10.69
CA PRO A 73 -10.02 11.39 -11.00
C PRO A 73 -11.37 11.95 -11.47
#